data_AF-A0A2V8M950-F1
#
_entry.id   AF-A0A2V8M950-F1
#
_cell.length_a   1.000
_cell.length_b   1.000
_cell.length_c   1.000
_cell.angle_alpha   90.00
_cell.angle_beta   90.00
_cell.angle_gamma   90.00
#
_symmetry.space_group_name_H-M   'P 1'
#
loop_
_entity.id
_entity.type
_entity.pdbx_description
1 polymer ?
#
loop_
_entity_poly.entity_id
_entity_poly.type
_entity_poly.pdbx_seq_one_letter_code
_entity_poly.pdbx_strand_id
1 'polypeptide(L)'
;MLIPALAVVSILLFVLLALPFTRALAQQFLQRFFIGRFEAVRATDPLSETPGPNAREPQPVSDLNAAARLLGFMPRFPRLIAPESAKLSVGGPRGARIRKINLADLTRRLRRVGARDVSIPPNWEGIEIEESSGPVLIAEFGDNMFVQLPPNTMVAPAGFPITQFIEVYCRSAGMSADQARSLSSKWAKSPALLMLLPTDFQGEIHDVVLASGPGVLIKNTGSQQQACNWCPDPSELMLMWSAPDRWYGLKGPMTDQEAINLANSVE
;
A
#
# COMPACT_ATOMS: atom_id res chain seq x y z
N MET A 1 -2.76 46.37 17.78
CA MET A 1 -1.98 46.38 16.52
C MET A 1 -1.50 44.95 16.21
N LEU A 2 -2.29 44.14 15.49
CA LEU A 2 -1.95 42.75 15.12
C LEU A 2 -2.00 42.50 13.59
N ILE A 3 -2.38 43.54 12.84
CA ILE A 3 -2.57 43.53 11.38
C ILE A 3 -1.25 43.42 10.58
N PRO A 4 -0.08 43.99 10.99
CA PRO A 4 1.10 43.98 10.13
C PRO A 4 1.74 42.59 10.00
N ALA A 5 1.65 41.74 11.04
CA ALA A 5 2.25 40.41 11.02
C ALA A 5 1.54 39.46 10.03
N LEU A 6 0.20 39.51 9.99
CA LEU A 6 -0.59 38.72 9.05
C LEU A 6 -0.34 39.13 7.59
N ALA A 7 -0.28 40.43 7.31
CA ALA A 7 0.00 40.94 5.97
C ALA A 7 1.41 40.52 5.48
N VAL A 8 2.42 40.59 6.35
CA VAL A 8 3.79 40.18 6.02
C VAL A 8 3.87 38.67 5.76
N VAL A 9 3.21 37.85 6.58
CA VAL A 9 3.15 36.39 6.37
C VAL A 9 2.44 36.05 5.06
N SER A 10 1.33 36.72 4.74
CA SER A 10 0.60 36.52 3.48
C SER A 10 1.43 36.92 2.25
N ILE A 11 2.16 38.03 2.31
CA ILE A 11 3.05 38.47 1.22
C ILE A 11 4.21 37.49 1.05
N LEU A 12 4.81 37.02 2.14
CA LEU A 12 5.86 36.00 2.10
C LEU A 12 5.36 34.69 1.49
N LEU A 13 4.15 34.23 1.85
CA LEU A 13 3.51 33.07 1.24
C LEU A 13 3.27 33.28 -0.25
N PHE A 14 2.80 34.47 -0.67
CA PHE A 14 2.59 34.79 -2.09
C PHE A 14 3.90 34.83 -2.89
N VAL A 15 4.95 35.44 -2.33
CA VAL A 15 6.29 35.49 -2.96
C VAL A 15 6.88 34.09 -3.03
N LEU A 16 6.79 33.31 -1.95
CA LEU A 16 7.21 31.93 -1.93
C LEU A 16 6.45 31.12 -2.98
N LEU A 17 5.12 31.25 -3.12
CA LEU A 17 4.32 30.56 -4.15
C LEU A 17 4.53 31.09 -5.58
N ALA A 18 5.12 32.28 -5.76
CA ALA A 18 5.42 32.85 -7.07
C ALA A 18 6.76 32.36 -7.65
N LEU A 19 7.66 31.85 -6.81
CA LEU A 19 8.92 31.28 -7.26
C LEU A 19 8.66 29.97 -8.05
N PRO A 20 9.31 29.78 -9.21
CA PRO A 20 9.09 28.59 -10.03
C PRO A 20 9.51 27.29 -9.31
N PHE A 21 10.50 27.36 -8.43
CA PHE A 21 11.01 26.22 -7.67
C PHE A 21 10.00 25.69 -6.64
N THR A 22 9.37 26.57 -5.87
CA THR A 22 8.33 26.20 -4.90
C THR A 22 7.06 25.72 -5.59
N ARG A 23 6.72 26.27 -6.77
CA ARG A 23 5.63 25.75 -7.62
C ARG A 23 5.92 24.33 -8.09
N ALA A 24 7.14 24.05 -8.54
CA ALA A 24 7.55 22.71 -8.94
C ALA A 24 7.50 21.73 -7.75
N LEU A 25 7.99 22.12 -6.58
CA LEU A 25 7.92 21.30 -5.36
C LEU A 25 6.48 21.07 -4.88
N ALA A 26 5.64 22.10 -4.91
CA ALA A 26 4.22 21.99 -4.56
C ALA A 26 3.48 21.09 -5.56
N GLN A 27 3.79 21.20 -6.86
CA GLN A 27 3.23 20.33 -7.89
C GLN A 27 3.67 18.87 -7.71
N GLN A 28 4.94 18.62 -7.40
CA GLN A 28 5.43 17.27 -7.08
C GLN A 28 4.79 16.70 -5.81
N PHE A 29 4.60 17.53 -4.78
CA PHE A 29 3.92 17.11 -3.55
C PHE A 29 2.44 16.79 -3.81
N LEU A 30 1.74 17.60 -4.61
CA LEU A 30 0.36 17.36 -5.01
C LEU A 30 0.19 16.13 -5.92
N GLN A 31 1.26 15.71 -6.61
CA GLN A 31 1.29 14.51 -7.44
C GLN A 31 1.69 13.25 -6.67
N ARG A 32 1.95 13.40 -5.37
CA ARG A 32 2.27 12.30 -4.46
C ARG A 32 1.01 11.82 -3.76
N PHE A 33 0.58 10.61 -4.12
CA PHE A 33 -0.52 9.93 -3.46
C PHE A 33 0.03 9.12 -2.30
N PHE A 34 -0.26 9.55 -1.07
CA PHE A 34 0.00 8.74 0.11
C PHE A 34 -1.05 7.65 0.17
N ILE A 35 -0.59 6.40 0.07
CA ILE A 35 -1.48 5.27 0.16
C ILE A 35 -1.83 5.10 1.64
N GLY A 36 -3.08 5.40 1.98
CA GLY A 36 -3.52 5.60 3.36
C GLY A 36 -4.45 4.52 3.89
N ARG A 37 -4.71 3.46 3.09
CA ARG A 37 -5.55 2.33 3.47
C ARG A 37 -5.24 1.10 2.62
N PHE A 38 -5.83 -0.03 2.99
CA PHE A 38 -5.79 -1.28 2.24
C PHE A 38 -7.18 -1.61 1.69
N GLU A 39 -7.23 -2.28 0.56
CA GLU A 39 -8.48 -2.82 0.01
C GLU A 39 -8.20 -4.13 -0.70
N ALA A 40 -8.87 -5.20 -0.27
CA ALA A 40 -8.77 -6.51 -0.89
C ALA A 40 -10.00 -6.76 -1.77
N VAL A 41 -9.75 -7.13 -3.02
CA VAL A 41 -10.81 -7.33 -4.00
C VAL A 41 -10.50 -8.57 -4.83
N ARG A 42 -11.54 -9.35 -5.13
CA ARG A 42 -11.43 -10.53 -5.98
C ARG A 42 -11.37 -10.13 -7.45
N ALA A 43 -10.48 -10.75 -8.21
CA ALA A 43 -10.20 -10.46 -9.61
C ALA A 43 -9.93 -11.77 -10.37
N THR A 44 -10.33 -11.85 -11.64
CA THR A 44 -10.20 -13.09 -12.44
C THR A 44 -8.83 -13.24 -13.09
N ASP A 45 -8.07 -12.16 -13.25
CA ASP A 45 -6.66 -12.17 -13.68
C ASP A 45 -5.84 -11.27 -12.74
N PRO A 46 -5.66 -11.67 -11.45
CA PRO A 46 -4.91 -10.85 -10.51
C PRO A 46 -3.49 -10.64 -11.02
N LEU A 47 -3.03 -9.40 -10.91
CA LEU A 47 -1.73 -9.02 -11.44
C LEU A 47 -0.65 -9.54 -10.50
N SER A 48 0.26 -10.36 -11.04
CA SER A 48 1.39 -10.87 -10.28
C SER A 48 2.26 -9.72 -9.79
N GLU A 49 2.47 -9.64 -8.48
CA GLU A 49 3.48 -8.77 -7.90
C GLU A 49 4.84 -9.45 -8.04
N THR A 50 5.62 -9.09 -9.05
CA THR A 50 7.03 -9.48 -9.08
C THR A 50 7.77 -8.72 -7.99
N PRO A 51 8.60 -9.37 -7.15
CA PRO A 51 9.57 -8.68 -6.32
C PRO A 51 10.42 -7.74 -7.18
N GLY A 52 10.65 -6.53 -6.70
CA GLY A 52 11.52 -5.58 -7.39
C GLY A 52 12.94 -6.16 -7.45
N PRO A 53 13.71 -5.90 -8.53
CA PRO A 53 15.00 -6.53 -8.77
C PRO A 53 16.08 -6.24 -7.70
N ASN A 54 15.79 -5.35 -6.75
CA ASN A 54 16.73 -4.87 -5.74
C ASN A 54 16.30 -5.18 -4.29
N ALA A 55 15.42 -6.16 -4.07
CA ALA A 55 15.07 -6.58 -2.71
C ALA A 55 16.30 -7.25 -2.05
N ARG A 56 17.00 -6.51 -1.20
CA ARG A 56 18.04 -7.08 -0.32
C ARG A 56 17.37 -7.96 0.73
N GLU A 57 18.03 -9.05 1.09
CA GLU A 57 17.61 -9.88 2.22
C GLU A 57 17.50 -9.02 3.49
N PRO A 58 16.45 -9.21 4.32
CA PRO A 58 16.33 -8.52 5.59
C PRO A 58 17.55 -8.76 6.48
N GLN A 59 18.08 -7.68 7.06
CA GLN A 59 19.21 -7.76 7.98
C GLN A 59 18.69 -8.00 9.41
N PRO A 60 19.13 -9.06 10.11
CA PRO A 60 18.79 -9.26 11.52
C PRO A 60 19.27 -8.12 12.40
N VAL A 61 18.49 -7.77 13.43
CA VAL A 61 18.83 -6.74 14.42
C VAL A 61 18.57 -7.24 15.84
N SER A 62 19.33 -6.75 16.80
CA SER A 62 19.28 -7.23 18.19
C SER A 62 18.07 -6.76 18.98
N ASP A 63 17.57 -5.57 18.67
CA ASP A 63 16.54 -4.88 19.46
C ASP A 63 15.89 -3.74 18.64
N LEU A 64 14.84 -3.13 19.21
CA LEU A 64 14.10 -2.05 18.57
C LEU A 64 14.93 -0.77 18.37
N ASN A 65 15.95 -0.50 19.20
CA ASN A 65 16.83 0.65 19.02
C ASN A 65 17.77 0.44 17.83
N ALA A 66 18.30 -0.78 17.67
CA ALA A 66 19.07 -1.17 16.50
C ALA A 66 18.22 -1.10 15.23
N ALA A 67 16.98 -1.57 15.29
CA ALA A 67 16.01 -1.44 14.19
C ALA A 67 15.76 0.04 13.84
N ALA A 68 15.53 0.89 14.85
CA ALA A 68 15.22 2.31 14.66
C ALA A 68 16.33 3.06 13.88
N ARG A 69 17.59 2.72 14.13
CA ARG A 69 18.74 3.29 13.40
C ARG A 69 18.71 2.98 11.91
N LEU A 70 18.25 1.79 11.52
CA LEU A 70 18.14 1.38 10.11
C LEU A 70 16.85 1.87 9.46
N LEU A 71 15.78 1.98 10.24
CA LEU A 71 14.45 2.36 9.79
C LEU A 71 14.29 3.88 9.63
N GLY A 72 15.01 4.68 10.42
CA GLY A 72 14.87 6.14 10.47
C GLY A 72 13.67 6.61 11.30
N PHE A 73 13.00 5.71 12.02
CA PHE A 73 11.90 6.00 12.95
C PHE A 73 11.91 4.96 14.09
N MET A 74 11.33 5.29 15.23
CA MET A 74 11.15 4.32 16.32
C MET A 74 9.99 3.36 15.97
N PRO A 75 10.19 2.04 15.94
CA PRO A 75 9.11 1.11 15.66
C PRO A 75 8.07 1.09 16.77
N ARG A 76 6.80 0.96 16.39
CA ARG A 76 5.69 0.70 17.33
C ARG A 76 5.46 -0.80 17.46
N PHE A 77 5.48 -1.36 18.66
CA PHE A 77 5.41 -2.80 18.85
C PHE A 77 4.14 -3.21 19.61
N PRO A 78 3.50 -4.36 19.28
CA PRO A 78 2.34 -4.82 20.04
C PRO A 78 2.72 -5.09 21.51
N ARG A 79 2.07 -4.43 22.46
CA ARG A 79 2.36 -4.60 23.90
C ARG A 79 2.11 -6.00 24.44
N LEU A 80 1.26 -6.78 23.76
CA LEU A 80 0.97 -8.16 24.14
C LEU A 80 2.11 -9.13 23.79
N ILE A 81 3.17 -8.66 23.12
CA ILE A 81 4.36 -9.43 22.79
C ILE A 81 5.57 -8.72 23.37
N ALA A 82 6.34 -9.46 24.15
CA ALA A 82 7.65 -9.00 24.63
C ALA A 82 8.60 -8.87 23.42
N PRO A 83 9.13 -7.68 23.07
CA PRO A 83 9.96 -7.50 21.88
C PRO A 83 11.16 -8.45 21.82
N GLU A 84 11.74 -8.78 22.97
CA GLU A 84 12.85 -9.73 23.13
C GLU A 84 12.50 -11.19 22.77
N SER A 85 11.20 -11.52 22.72
CA SER A 85 10.73 -12.84 22.28
C SER A 85 10.60 -12.95 20.76
N ALA A 86 10.69 -11.83 20.04
CA ALA A 86 10.59 -11.79 18.59
C ALA A 86 11.97 -11.75 17.93
N LYS A 87 12.12 -12.49 16.82
CA LYS A 87 13.28 -12.32 15.92
C LYS A 87 13.05 -11.10 15.05
N LEU A 88 13.90 -10.09 15.22
CA LEU A 88 13.77 -8.83 14.50
C LEU A 88 14.70 -8.78 13.30
N SER A 89 14.19 -8.29 12.17
CA SER A 89 15.00 -7.97 11.00
C SER A 89 14.48 -6.70 10.30
N VAL A 90 15.38 -6.01 9.62
CA VAL A 90 15.06 -4.82 8.83
C VAL A 90 15.33 -5.10 7.36
N GLY A 91 14.26 -5.06 6.56
CA GLY A 91 14.37 -4.99 5.11
C GLY A 91 14.72 -3.57 4.69
N GLY A 92 15.69 -3.43 3.78
CA GLY A 92 16.07 -2.14 3.21
C GLY A 92 14.90 -1.47 2.47
N PRO A 93 15.00 -0.16 2.16
CA PRO A 93 14.00 0.49 1.33
C PRO A 93 13.85 -0.31 0.04
N ARG A 94 12.61 -0.66 -0.30
CA ARG A 94 12.34 -1.40 -1.55
C ARG A 94 12.52 -0.50 -2.79
N GLY A 95 12.85 0.77 -2.57
CA GLY A 95 13.13 1.78 -3.57
C GLY A 95 11.88 2.21 -4.32
N ALA A 96 12.09 3.09 -5.29
CA ALA A 96 11.13 3.44 -6.31
C ALA A 96 10.98 2.28 -7.30
N ARG A 97 9.81 1.64 -7.34
CA ARG A 97 9.40 0.75 -8.42
C ARG A 97 8.75 1.60 -9.50
N ILE A 98 9.47 1.76 -10.61
CA ILE A 98 8.95 2.44 -11.78
C ILE A 98 8.21 1.42 -12.65
N ARG A 99 6.89 1.57 -12.73
CA ARG A 99 6.05 0.77 -13.63
C ARG A 99 5.80 1.58 -14.90
N LYS A 100 6.35 1.10 -16.01
CA LYS A 100 6.08 1.64 -17.33
C LYS A 100 4.81 1.01 -17.89
N ILE A 101 3.85 1.83 -18.31
CA ILE A 101 2.62 1.36 -18.94
C ILE A 101 2.96 0.78 -20.32
N ASN A 102 2.57 -0.47 -20.54
CA ASN A 102 2.64 -1.15 -21.84
C ASN A 102 1.22 -1.43 -22.34
N LEU A 103 0.81 -0.74 -23.40
CA LEU A 103 -0.54 -0.82 -23.95
C LEU A 103 -0.83 -2.18 -24.57
N ALA A 104 0.17 -2.84 -25.16
CA ALA A 104 -0.01 -4.16 -25.75
C ALA A 104 -0.34 -5.22 -24.68
N ASP A 105 0.36 -5.19 -23.54
CA ASP A 105 0.09 -6.07 -22.42
C ASP A 105 -1.25 -5.75 -21.75
N LEU A 106 -1.56 -4.47 -21.53
CA LEU A 106 -2.83 -4.04 -20.94
C LEU A 106 -4.03 -4.43 -21.84
N THR A 107 -3.91 -4.22 -23.15
CA THR A 107 -4.91 -4.65 -24.14
C THR A 107 -5.07 -6.17 -24.15
N ARG A 108 -3.96 -6.93 -24.06
CA ARG A 108 -3.99 -8.40 -24.00
C ARG A 108 -4.77 -8.89 -22.78
N ARG A 109 -4.57 -8.26 -21.62
CA ARG A 109 -5.29 -8.59 -20.37
C ARG A 109 -6.77 -8.25 -20.46
N LEU A 110 -7.13 -7.05 -20.90
CA LEU A 110 -8.53 -6.66 -21.11
C LEU A 110 -9.26 -7.63 -22.05
N ARG A 111 -8.60 -8.09 -23.13
CA ARG A 111 -9.17 -9.11 -24.03
C ARG A 111 -9.35 -10.46 -23.34
N ARG A 112 -8.39 -10.90 -22.53
CA ARG A 112 -8.44 -12.17 -21.78
C ARG A 112 -9.63 -12.22 -20.85
N VAL A 113 -9.90 -11.13 -20.13
CA VAL A 113 -11.03 -11.02 -19.18
C VAL A 113 -12.34 -10.57 -19.85
N GLY A 114 -12.36 -10.42 -21.17
CA GLY A 114 -13.57 -10.08 -21.95
C GLY A 114 -13.99 -8.60 -21.92
N ALA A 115 -13.20 -7.71 -21.30
CA ALA A 115 -13.47 -6.27 -21.20
C ALA A 115 -13.15 -5.51 -22.50
N ARG A 116 -13.93 -5.79 -23.57
CA ARG A 116 -13.73 -5.20 -24.91
C ARG A 116 -14.28 -3.78 -25.06
N ASP A 117 -15.08 -3.35 -24.10
CA ASP A 117 -15.69 -2.02 -23.99
C ASP A 117 -14.71 -0.92 -23.53
N VAL A 118 -13.55 -1.31 -23.00
CA VAL A 118 -12.56 -0.37 -22.45
C VAL A 118 -11.67 0.20 -23.56
N SER A 119 -11.69 1.52 -23.70
CA SER A 119 -10.75 2.26 -24.56
C SER A 119 -9.56 2.76 -23.74
N ILE A 120 -8.34 2.43 -24.17
CA ILE A 120 -7.11 2.93 -23.53
C ILE A 120 -6.55 4.09 -24.37
N PRO A 121 -6.32 5.28 -23.78
CA PRO A 121 -5.71 6.39 -24.49
C PRO A 121 -4.29 6.03 -25.00
N PRO A 122 -3.97 6.29 -26.29
CA PRO A 122 -2.69 5.89 -26.88
C PRO A 122 -1.49 6.64 -26.27
N ASN A 123 -1.71 7.82 -25.70
CA ASN A 123 -0.70 8.62 -25.02
C ASN A 123 -0.32 8.08 -23.63
N TRP A 124 -0.89 6.95 -23.19
CA TRP A 124 -0.46 6.27 -21.97
C TRP A 124 0.75 5.35 -22.19
N GLU A 125 1.06 4.98 -23.44
CA GLU A 125 2.23 4.12 -23.72
C GLU A 125 3.49 4.76 -23.16
N GLY A 126 4.22 3.98 -22.37
CA GLY A 126 5.48 4.39 -21.80
C GLY A 126 5.43 5.37 -20.64
N ILE A 127 4.24 5.78 -20.19
CA ILE A 127 4.10 6.57 -18.96
C ILE A 127 4.64 5.75 -17.78
N GLU A 128 5.42 6.41 -16.94
CA GLU A 128 6.03 5.83 -15.75
C GLU A 128 5.25 6.24 -14.51
N ILE A 129 4.77 5.24 -13.76
CA ILE A 129 4.18 5.42 -12.45
C ILE A 129 5.20 4.91 -11.43
N GLU A 130 5.64 5.79 -10.54
CA GLU A 130 6.56 5.45 -9.49
C GLU A 130 5.79 5.01 -8.23
N GLU A 131 6.10 3.84 -7.71
CA GLU A 131 5.66 3.37 -6.40
C GLU A 131 6.88 3.26 -5.48
N SER A 132 6.90 4.03 -4.40
CA SER A 132 8.01 4.05 -3.45
C SER A 132 7.58 3.46 -2.11
N SER A 133 8.36 2.48 -1.61
CA SER A 133 8.22 1.93 -0.25
C SER A 133 9.48 2.17 0.57
N GLY A 134 9.29 2.58 1.82
CA GLY A 134 10.36 2.73 2.80
C GLY A 134 10.92 1.39 3.31
N PRO A 135 11.89 1.44 4.24
CA PRO A 135 12.37 0.26 4.94
C PRO A 135 11.25 -0.38 5.77
N VAL A 136 11.34 -1.69 5.97
CA VAL A 136 10.34 -2.50 6.67
C VAL A 136 10.97 -3.17 7.88
N LEU A 137 10.32 -3.07 9.04
CA LEU A 137 10.61 -3.97 10.15
C LEU A 137 9.81 -5.25 9.94
N ILE A 138 10.47 -6.39 10.14
CA ILE A 138 9.85 -7.71 10.23
C ILE A 138 10.17 -8.25 11.62
N ALA A 139 9.14 -8.70 12.32
CA ALA A 139 9.24 -9.32 13.64
C ALA A 139 8.51 -10.66 13.61
N GLU A 140 9.26 -11.74 13.78
CA GLU A 140 8.74 -13.11 13.81
C GLU A 140 8.64 -13.59 15.27
N PHE A 141 7.47 -14.10 15.67
CA PHE A 141 7.22 -14.60 17.02
C PHE A 141 6.29 -15.82 16.97
N GLY A 142 6.79 -16.98 17.40
CA GLY A 142 6.13 -18.26 17.12
C GLY A 142 5.96 -18.45 15.61
N ASP A 143 4.76 -18.86 15.18
CA ASP A 143 4.38 -18.99 13.77
C ASP A 143 3.76 -17.71 13.19
N ASN A 144 3.87 -16.59 13.92
CA ASN A 144 3.30 -15.31 13.51
C ASN A 144 4.38 -14.33 13.07
N MET A 145 3.98 -13.39 12.23
CA MET A 145 4.82 -12.34 11.71
C MET A 145 4.10 -10.99 11.79
N PHE A 146 4.77 -10.00 12.37
CA PHE A 146 4.35 -8.62 12.39
C PHE A 146 5.31 -7.79 11.53
N VAL A 147 4.75 -6.95 10.67
CA VAL A 147 5.52 -6.03 9.84
C VAL A 147 5.04 -4.61 10.01
N GLN A 148 5.96 -3.67 9.84
CA GLN A 148 5.61 -2.27 9.83
C GLN A 148 6.55 -1.47 8.92
N LEU A 149 6.01 -0.47 8.25
CA LEU A 149 6.74 0.37 7.30
C LEU A 149 6.09 1.76 7.18
N PRO A 150 6.81 2.78 6.69
CA PRO A 150 6.18 4.05 6.33
C PRO A 150 5.10 3.84 5.24
N PRO A 151 4.09 4.71 5.14
CA PRO A 151 3.10 4.65 4.07
C PRO A 151 3.77 4.63 2.70
N ASN A 152 3.31 3.74 1.82
CA ASN A 152 3.76 3.76 0.43
C ASN A 152 3.30 5.05 -0.25
N THR A 153 4.08 5.49 -1.21
CA THR A 153 3.72 6.66 -2.01
C THR A 153 3.73 6.32 -3.49
N MET A 154 2.71 6.77 -4.19
CA MET A 154 2.62 6.66 -5.65
C MET A 154 2.78 8.04 -6.27
N VAL A 155 3.56 8.14 -7.33
CA VAL A 155 3.78 9.37 -8.10
C VAL A 155 3.47 9.08 -9.56
N ALA A 156 2.66 9.93 -10.17
CA ALA A 156 2.36 9.91 -11.59
C ALA A 156 2.70 11.26 -12.23
N PRO A 157 2.98 11.31 -13.54
CA PRO A 157 3.27 12.57 -14.21
C PRO A 157 2.13 13.58 -14.09
N ALA A 158 2.50 14.87 -14.13
CA ALA A 158 1.54 15.97 -14.09
C ALA A 158 0.44 15.80 -15.14
N GLY A 159 -0.83 15.91 -14.70
CA GLY A 159 -1.99 15.79 -15.59
C GLY A 159 -2.34 14.36 -16.03
N PHE A 160 -1.58 13.34 -15.60
CA PHE A 160 -1.94 11.96 -15.86
C PHE A 160 -3.27 11.62 -15.15
N PRO A 161 -4.27 11.04 -15.85
CA PRO A 161 -5.57 10.74 -15.27
C PRO A 161 -5.51 9.47 -14.40
N ILE A 162 -4.84 9.55 -13.25
CA ILE A 162 -4.56 8.39 -12.39
C ILE A 162 -5.84 7.64 -11.97
N THR A 163 -6.95 8.34 -11.72
CA THR A 163 -8.22 7.70 -11.37
C THR A 163 -8.77 6.85 -12.52
N GLN A 164 -8.69 7.35 -13.76
CA GLN A 164 -9.07 6.58 -14.95
C GLN A 164 -8.13 5.39 -15.14
N PHE A 165 -6.83 5.58 -14.89
CA PHE A 165 -5.87 4.48 -14.92
C PHE A 165 -6.20 3.39 -13.89
N ILE A 166 -6.53 3.75 -12.65
CA ILE A 166 -6.94 2.78 -11.61
C ILE A 166 -8.20 2.02 -12.04
N GLU A 167 -9.18 2.67 -12.67
CA GLU A 167 -10.35 1.99 -13.21
C GLU A 167 -9.95 0.97 -14.29
N VAL A 168 -9.14 1.37 -15.27
CA VAL A 168 -8.65 0.48 -16.34
C VAL A 168 -7.81 -0.66 -15.77
N TYR A 169 -6.98 -0.40 -14.76
CA TYR A 169 -6.21 -1.40 -14.04
C TYR A 169 -7.13 -2.46 -13.41
N CYS A 170 -8.18 -2.02 -12.71
CA CYS A 170 -9.18 -2.91 -12.13
C CYS A 170 -9.96 -3.70 -13.18
N ARG A 171 -10.34 -3.08 -14.30
CA ARG A 171 -10.97 -3.77 -15.44
C ARG A 171 -10.03 -4.81 -16.05
N SER A 172 -8.73 -4.51 -16.15
CA SER A 172 -7.73 -5.44 -16.69
C SER A 172 -7.48 -6.64 -15.79
N ALA A 173 -7.72 -6.50 -14.48
CA ALA A 173 -7.73 -7.60 -13.52
C ALA A 173 -9.06 -8.40 -13.55
N GLY A 174 -10.04 -7.96 -14.34
CA GLY A 174 -11.29 -8.68 -14.58
C GLY A 174 -12.47 -8.29 -13.69
N MET A 175 -12.41 -7.14 -13.00
CA MET A 175 -13.56 -6.59 -12.30
C MET A 175 -14.64 -6.09 -13.28
N SER A 176 -15.91 -6.06 -12.86
CA SER A 176 -16.99 -5.44 -13.63
C SER A 176 -16.82 -3.92 -13.77
N ALA A 177 -17.55 -3.29 -14.70
CA ALA A 177 -17.50 -1.83 -14.88
C ALA A 177 -17.95 -1.08 -13.62
N ASP A 178 -18.99 -1.55 -12.95
CA ASP A 178 -19.51 -0.94 -11.72
C ASP A 178 -18.53 -1.08 -10.55
N GLN A 179 -17.92 -2.26 -10.40
CA GLN A 179 -16.91 -2.51 -9.37
C GLN A 179 -15.69 -1.63 -9.58
N ALA A 180 -15.15 -1.58 -10.81
CA ALA A 180 -13.99 -0.79 -11.14
C ALA A 180 -14.23 0.72 -10.93
N ARG A 181 -15.40 1.23 -11.35
CA ARG A 181 -15.80 2.65 -11.15
C ARG A 181 -15.97 3.01 -9.67
N SER A 182 -16.60 2.12 -8.90
CA SER A 182 -16.78 2.31 -7.46
C SER A 182 -15.42 2.38 -6.76
N LEU A 183 -14.54 1.42 -7.07
CA LEU A 183 -13.21 1.33 -6.46
C LEU A 183 -12.30 2.50 -6.87
N SER A 184 -12.29 2.89 -8.15
CA SER A 184 -11.51 4.04 -8.62
C SER A 184 -11.99 5.35 -7.98
N SER A 185 -13.30 5.54 -7.82
CA SER A 185 -13.88 6.69 -7.14
C SER A 185 -13.54 6.73 -5.64
N LYS A 186 -13.51 5.57 -4.98
CA LYS A 186 -13.07 5.45 -3.58
C LYS A 186 -11.58 5.76 -3.46
N TRP A 187 -10.77 5.24 -4.39
CA TRP A 187 -9.32 5.48 -4.45
C TRP A 187 -8.99 6.96 -4.67
N ALA A 188 -9.73 7.67 -5.52
CA ALA A 188 -9.53 9.10 -5.77
C ALA A 188 -9.68 9.97 -4.52
N LYS A 189 -10.55 9.56 -3.58
CA LYS A 189 -10.77 10.27 -2.30
C LYS A 189 -9.74 9.88 -1.25
N SER A 190 -9.36 8.61 -1.23
CA SER A 190 -8.43 8.03 -0.28
C SER A 190 -7.67 6.90 -0.98
N PRO A 191 -6.42 7.14 -1.42
CA PRO A 191 -5.63 6.14 -2.12
C PRO A 191 -5.41 4.89 -1.27
N ALA A 192 -5.59 3.72 -1.89
CA ALA A 192 -5.48 2.42 -1.23
C ALA A 192 -4.46 1.52 -1.94
N LEU A 193 -3.80 0.65 -1.17
CA LEU A 193 -3.09 -0.48 -1.73
C LEU A 193 -4.14 -1.52 -2.09
N LEU A 194 -4.22 -1.84 -3.38
CA LEU A 194 -5.18 -2.81 -3.89
C LEU A 194 -4.56 -4.20 -3.86
N MET A 195 -5.09 -5.07 -3.00
CA MET A 195 -4.76 -6.49 -3.01
C MET A 195 -5.76 -7.21 -3.91
N LEU A 196 -5.28 -7.70 -5.05
CA LEU A 196 -6.09 -8.43 -6.01
C LEU A 196 -5.98 -9.93 -5.73
N LEU A 197 -7.01 -10.51 -5.16
CA LEU A 197 -7.09 -11.94 -4.88
C LEU A 197 -7.74 -12.68 -6.05
N PRO A 198 -7.31 -13.91 -6.39
CA PRO A 198 -8.00 -14.73 -7.37
C PRO A 198 -9.49 -14.92 -7.02
N THR A 199 -10.37 -15.01 -8.03
CA THR A 199 -11.80 -15.27 -7.79
C THR A 199 -12.07 -16.61 -7.12
N ASP A 200 -11.21 -17.60 -7.36
CA ASP A 200 -11.26 -18.95 -6.78
C ASP A 200 -10.55 -19.05 -5.42
N PHE A 201 -9.98 -17.95 -4.90
CA PHE A 201 -9.41 -17.92 -3.55
C PHE A 201 -10.47 -18.33 -2.52
N GLN A 202 -10.26 -19.44 -1.83
CA GLN A 202 -11.16 -19.93 -0.79
C GLN A 202 -10.80 -19.25 0.53
N GLY A 203 -11.56 -18.23 0.89
CA GLY A 203 -11.23 -17.42 2.05
C GLY A 203 -12.23 -16.30 2.30
N GLU A 204 -12.10 -15.69 3.46
CA GLU A 204 -12.95 -14.60 3.91
C GLU A 204 -12.18 -13.28 3.86
N ILE A 205 -12.88 -12.19 3.54
CA ILE A 205 -12.34 -10.83 3.52
C ILE A 205 -13.29 -9.97 4.36
N HIS A 206 -12.76 -9.35 5.40
CA HIS A 206 -13.53 -8.52 6.33
C HIS A 206 -12.88 -7.15 6.47
N ASP A 207 -13.67 -6.10 6.29
CA ASP A 207 -13.27 -4.76 6.73
C ASP A 207 -13.33 -4.73 8.25
N VAL A 208 -12.28 -4.20 8.90
CA VAL A 208 -12.21 -4.08 10.35
C VAL A 208 -11.87 -2.64 10.76
N VAL A 209 -12.35 -2.22 11.93
CA VAL A 209 -12.01 -0.92 12.52
C VAL A 209 -11.15 -1.16 13.74
N LEU A 210 -9.91 -0.64 13.70
CA LEU A 210 -8.93 -0.74 14.77
C LEU A 210 -8.75 0.63 15.45
N ALA A 211 -8.13 0.62 16.63
CA ALA A 211 -7.82 1.83 17.40
C ALA A 211 -7.04 2.86 16.60
N SER A 212 -6.12 2.41 15.73
CA SER A 212 -5.28 3.28 14.91
C SER A 212 -5.86 3.64 13.54
N GLY A 213 -6.96 3.00 13.11
CA GLY A 213 -7.56 3.23 11.79
C GLY A 213 -8.25 2.02 11.16
N PRO A 214 -8.73 2.15 9.91
CA PRO A 214 -9.33 1.05 9.17
C PRO A 214 -8.30 -0.01 8.78
N GLY A 215 -8.73 -1.26 8.75
CA GLY A 215 -7.94 -2.40 8.31
C GLY A 215 -8.75 -3.38 7.47
N VAL A 216 -8.04 -4.32 6.86
CA VAL A 216 -8.59 -5.43 6.09
C VAL A 216 -8.03 -6.72 6.67
N LEU A 217 -8.93 -7.63 7.06
CA LEU A 217 -8.62 -8.97 7.53
C LEU A 217 -8.96 -9.98 6.44
N ILE A 218 -8.00 -10.82 6.08
CA ILE A 218 -8.14 -11.86 5.06
C ILE A 218 -7.82 -13.19 5.71
N LYS A 219 -8.72 -14.18 5.59
CA LYS A 219 -8.51 -15.55 6.09
C LYS A 219 -8.43 -16.50 4.93
N ASN A 220 -7.45 -17.39 4.95
CA ASN A 220 -7.41 -18.50 4.00
C ASN A 220 -8.09 -19.72 4.63
N THR A 221 -9.34 -19.98 4.22
CA THR A 221 -10.12 -21.12 4.69
C THR A 221 -9.97 -22.34 3.76
N GLY A 222 -9.21 -22.19 2.68
CA GLY A 222 -8.91 -23.25 1.72
C GLY A 222 -7.65 -24.02 2.08
N SER A 223 -7.31 -24.99 1.21
CA SER A 223 -6.08 -25.78 1.30
C SER A 223 -4.97 -25.29 0.38
N GLN A 224 -5.23 -24.28 -0.44
CA GLN A 224 -4.28 -23.78 -1.44
C GLN A 224 -3.47 -22.59 -0.93
N GLN A 225 -2.16 -22.70 -1.04
CA GLN A 225 -1.25 -21.57 -0.89
C GLN A 225 -1.41 -20.60 -2.07
N GLN A 226 -1.50 -19.31 -1.77
CA GLN A 226 -1.62 -18.27 -2.79
C GLN A 226 -0.24 -17.85 -3.29
N ALA A 227 -0.12 -17.57 -4.59
CA ALA A 227 1.11 -17.10 -5.22
C ALA A 227 1.37 -15.60 -4.93
N CYS A 228 1.43 -15.23 -3.64
CA CYS A 228 1.78 -13.90 -3.18
C CYS A 228 2.53 -13.96 -1.84
N ASN A 229 3.65 -13.25 -1.72
CA ASN A 229 4.58 -13.38 -0.59
C ASN A 229 3.98 -13.01 0.78
N TRP A 230 2.90 -12.22 0.79
CA TRP A 230 2.27 -11.73 2.01
C TRP A 230 0.87 -12.32 2.22
N CYS A 231 0.40 -13.21 1.33
CA CYS A 231 -0.91 -13.83 1.46
C CYS A 231 -0.92 -14.82 2.64
N PRO A 232 -2.06 -14.98 3.33
CA PRO A 232 -2.20 -16.00 4.38
C PRO A 232 -2.08 -17.41 3.77
N ASP A 233 -1.27 -18.25 4.39
CA ASP A 233 -1.19 -19.67 4.06
C ASP A 233 -2.47 -20.40 4.54
N PRO A 234 -2.73 -21.65 4.12
CA PRO A 234 -3.91 -22.40 4.57
C PRO A 234 -4.07 -22.38 6.09
N SER A 235 -5.27 -22.03 6.57
CA SER A 235 -5.59 -21.87 8.00
C SER A 235 -4.95 -20.68 8.72
N GLU A 236 -4.29 -19.77 7.98
CA GLU A 236 -3.83 -18.51 8.52
C GLU A 236 -4.78 -17.36 8.22
N LEU A 237 -4.59 -16.28 8.97
CA LEU A 237 -5.11 -14.97 8.63
C LEU A 237 -3.99 -13.99 8.31
N MET A 238 -4.37 -12.91 7.65
CA MET A 238 -3.57 -11.73 7.48
C MET A 238 -4.44 -10.51 7.81
N LEU A 239 -3.94 -9.63 8.67
CA LEU A 239 -4.56 -8.35 9.00
C LEU A 239 -3.62 -7.22 8.56
N MET A 240 -4.10 -6.33 7.69
CA MET A 240 -3.36 -5.15 7.23
C MET A 240 -4.11 -3.88 7.62
N TRP A 241 -3.40 -2.90 8.15
CA TRP A 241 -4.03 -1.63 8.53
C TRP A 241 -3.03 -0.48 8.52
N SER A 242 -3.58 0.73 8.52
CA SER A 242 -2.82 1.96 8.40
C SER A 242 -3.14 2.91 9.53
N ALA A 243 -2.10 3.46 10.13
CA ALA A 243 -2.13 4.70 10.90
C ALA A 243 -1.68 5.86 9.98
N PRO A 244 -1.84 7.13 10.40
CA PRO A 244 -1.45 8.28 9.57
C PRO A 244 0.01 8.27 9.09
N ASP A 245 0.91 7.72 9.91
CA ASP A 245 2.36 7.75 9.69
C ASP A 245 2.99 6.37 9.45
N ARG A 246 2.21 5.28 9.58
CA ARG A 246 2.71 3.90 9.47
C ARG A 246 1.69 2.97 8.83
N TRP A 247 2.21 1.98 8.13
CA TRP A 247 1.50 0.77 7.76
C TRP A 247 1.93 -0.37 8.63
N TYR A 248 0.98 -1.27 8.87
CA TYR A 248 1.15 -2.47 9.66
C TYR A 248 0.57 -3.67 8.93
N GLY A 249 1.19 -4.82 9.17
CA GLY A 249 0.69 -6.11 8.76
C GLY A 249 0.92 -7.13 9.86
N LEU A 250 -0.02 -8.04 10.01
CA LEU A 250 0.07 -9.19 10.89
C LEU A 250 -0.34 -10.42 10.07
N LYS A 251 0.42 -11.50 10.15
CA LYS A 251 0.16 -12.77 9.44
C LYS A 251 0.46 -13.93 10.39
N GLY A 252 -0.35 -14.99 10.31
CA GLY A 252 -0.09 -16.27 11.00
C GLY A 252 -1.38 -16.99 11.44
N PRO A 253 -1.24 -18.13 12.15
CA PRO A 253 -2.36 -18.95 12.61
C PRO A 253 -3.01 -18.37 13.87
N MET A 254 -3.70 -17.23 13.71
CA MET A 254 -4.44 -16.55 14.79
C MET A 254 -5.94 -16.62 14.55
N THR A 255 -6.72 -16.49 15.62
CA THR A 255 -8.14 -16.14 15.52
C THR A 255 -8.31 -14.65 15.18
N ASP A 256 -9.46 -14.29 14.61
CA ASP A 256 -9.81 -12.90 14.28
C ASP A 256 -9.67 -12.00 15.53
N GLN A 257 -10.11 -12.47 16.70
CA GLN A 257 -10.06 -11.71 17.94
C GLN A 257 -8.63 -11.52 18.46
N GLU A 258 -7.78 -12.54 18.38
CA GLU A 258 -6.36 -12.43 18.76
C GLU A 258 -5.65 -11.42 17.87
N ALA A 259 -5.86 -11.48 16.55
CA ALA A 259 -5.28 -10.55 15.59
C ALA A 259 -5.71 -9.10 15.84
N ILE A 260 -7.00 -8.88 16.09
CA ILE A 260 -7.55 -7.54 16.40
C ILE A 260 -7.01 -7.03 17.73
N ASN A 261 -6.96 -7.87 18.77
CA ASN A 261 -6.41 -7.49 20.08
C ASN A 261 -4.93 -7.10 19.97
N LEU A 262 -4.17 -7.87 19.21
CA LEU A 262 -2.76 -7.61 19.00
C LEU A 262 -2.55 -6.30 18.23
N ALA A 263 -3.28 -6.08 17.15
CA ALA A 263 -3.22 -4.86 16.36
C ALA A 263 -3.61 -3.61 17.18
N ASN A 264 -4.63 -3.71 18.03
CA ASN A 264 -5.05 -2.63 18.93
C ASN A 264 -4.07 -2.37 20.08
N SER A 265 -3.10 -3.27 20.31
CA SER A 265 -2.09 -3.12 21.36
C SER A 265 -0.82 -2.41 20.91
N VAL A 266 -0.73 -2.03 19.64
CA VAL A 266 0.46 -1.39 19.03
C VAL A 266 0.57 0.08 19.49
N GLU A 267 1.72 0.43 20.06
CA GLU A 267 2.06 1.78 20.56
C GLU A 267 3.47 2.21 20.16
#